data_AF-A0A954VJZ8-F1
#
_entry.id   AF-A0A954VJZ8-F1
#
_cell.length_a   1.000
_cell.length_b   1.000
_cell.length_c   1.000
_cell.angle_alpha   90.00
_cell.angle_beta   90.00
_cell.angle_gamma   90.00
#
_symmetry.space_group_name_H-M   'P 1'
#
loop_
_entity.id
_entity.type
_entity.pdbx_description
1 polymer ?
#
loop_
_entity_poly.entity_id
_entity_poly.type
_entity_poly.pdbx_seq_one_letter_code
_entity_poly.pdbx_strand_id
1 'polypeptide(L)'
;MKELRVGMIGYGFMGKTHSNAYVQAAHFFQSEHKPVLKALCARNLEKAKPFAENWGYESVESDWRELLKRDDIDAVDICTPNNLHKEIAIAAAQAGKMILCEKPLA
;
A
#
# COMPACT_ATOMS: atom_id res chain seq x y z
N MET A 1 -5.15 8.79 17.99
CA MET A 1 -5.22 7.58 17.17
C MET A 1 -3.80 7.22 16.77
N LYS A 2 -3.41 5.95 16.90
CA LYS A 2 -2.10 5.46 16.45
C LYS A 2 -2.09 5.40 14.93
N GLU A 3 -1.01 5.82 14.29
CA GLU A 3 -0.92 5.72 12.83
C GLU A 3 -0.74 4.25 12.41
N LEU A 4 -1.42 3.88 11.32
CA LEU A 4 -1.20 2.64 10.57
C LEU A 4 -0.62 3.03 9.22
N ARG A 5 0.69 2.87 9.07
CA ARG A 5 1.44 3.36 7.91
C ARG A 5 1.38 2.32 6.79
N VAL A 6 0.67 2.65 5.72
CA VAL A 6 0.37 1.74 4.61
C VAL A 6 1.34 1.95 3.46
N GLY A 7 1.93 0.86 2.99
CA GLY A 7 2.65 0.77 1.72
C GLY A 7 1.78 0.13 0.64
N MET A 8 1.45 0.89 -0.40
CA MET A 8 0.66 0.40 -1.54
C MET A 8 1.60 -0.16 -2.61
N ILE A 9 1.44 -1.42 -3.00
CA ILE A 9 2.23 -2.06 -4.06
C ILE A 9 1.35 -2.28 -5.28
N GLY A 10 1.57 -1.49 -6.33
CA GLY A 10 0.72 -1.44 -7.50
C GLY A 10 -0.27 -0.29 -7.44
N TYR A 11 -0.44 0.39 -8.57
CA TYR A 11 -1.30 1.54 -8.74
C TYR A 11 -2.14 1.35 -10.00
N GLY A 12 -3.35 1.89 -10.01
CA GLY A 12 -4.32 1.65 -11.08
C GLY A 12 -5.74 1.86 -10.56
N PHE A 13 -6.69 1.11 -11.12
CA PHE A 13 -8.08 1.20 -10.67
C PHE A 13 -8.22 0.84 -9.19
N MET A 14 -7.71 -0.32 -8.77
CA MET A 14 -7.79 -0.74 -7.36
C MET A 14 -6.95 0.15 -6.43
N GLY A 15 -5.80 0.65 -6.90
CA GLY A 15 -5.04 1.66 -6.15
C GLY A 15 -5.87 2.90 -5.81
N LYS A 16 -6.70 3.40 -6.74
CA LYS A 16 -7.60 4.55 -6.46
C LYS A 16 -8.65 4.20 -5.43
N THR A 17 -9.33 3.06 -5.58
CA THR A 17 -10.40 2.65 -4.66
C THR A 17 -9.88 2.39 -3.25
N HIS A 18 -8.70 1.79 -3.12
CA HIS A 18 -8.09 1.54 -1.82
C HIS A 18 -7.57 2.82 -1.17
N SER A 19 -6.92 3.71 -1.94
CA SER A 19 -6.51 5.03 -1.44
C SER A 19 -7.71 5.83 -0.92
N ASN A 20 -8.82 5.81 -1.66
CA ASN A 20 -10.07 6.41 -1.19
C ASN A 20 -10.58 5.75 0.11
N ALA A 21 -10.56 4.41 0.20
CA ALA A 21 -11.00 3.72 1.41
C ALA A 21 -10.16 4.11 2.64
N TYR A 22 -8.83 4.17 2.52
CA TYR A 22 -7.96 4.58 3.63
C TYR A 22 -8.21 6.02 4.08
N VAL A 23 -8.37 6.95 3.13
CA VAL A 23 -8.69 8.36 3.44
C VAL A 23 -10.06 8.48 4.10
N GLN A 24 -11.04 7.72 3.62
CA GLN A 24 -12.42 7.85 4.05
C GLN A 24 -12.75 7.09 5.33
N ALA A 25 -11.98 6.05 5.69
CA ALA A 25 -12.30 5.15 6.81
C ALA A 25 -12.63 5.89 8.12
N ALA A 26 -11.86 6.93 8.45
CA ALA A 26 -12.05 7.72 9.67
C ALA A 26 -13.32 8.59 9.67
N HIS A 27 -13.93 8.86 8.51
CA HIS A 27 -15.21 9.55 8.42
C HIS A 27 -16.40 8.64 8.76
N PHE A 28 -16.24 7.32 8.57
CA PHE A 28 -17.31 6.35 8.80
C PHE A 28 -17.16 5.61 10.13
N PHE A 29 -15.93 5.36 10.58
CA PHE A 29 -15.66 4.48 11.71
C PHE A 29 -14.77 5.16 12.74
N GLN A 30 -15.14 5.02 14.01
CA GLN A 30 -14.25 5.33 15.13
C GLN A 30 -13.28 4.16 15.32
N SER A 31 -11.99 4.44 15.25
CA SER A 31 -10.92 3.46 15.34
C SER A 31 -9.79 3.99 16.23
N GLU A 32 -9.11 3.10 16.94
CA GLU A 32 -7.87 3.46 17.64
C GLU A 32 -6.75 3.79 16.66
N HIS A 33 -6.83 3.27 15.43
CA HIS A 33 -5.85 3.44 14.36
C HIS A 33 -6.35 4.35 13.23
N LYS A 34 -5.47 5.20 12.73
CA LYS A 34 -5.69 6.03 11.55
C LYS A 34 -4.75 5.59 10.42
N PRO A 35 -5.26 5.11 9.27
CA PRO A 35 -4.43 4.81 8.12
C PRO A 35 -3.71 6.06 7.59
N VAL A 36 -2.44 5.90 7.23
CA VAL A 36 -1.62 6.92 6.57
C VAL A 36 -1.03 6.31 5.31
N LEU A 37 -1.20 7.02 4.19
CA LEU A 37 -0.65 6.62 2.89
C LEU A 37 0.86 6.94 2.88
N LYS A 38 1.68 5.99 3.32
CA LYS A 38 3.10 6.24 3.59
C LYS A 38 3.98 6.12 2.34
N ALA A 39 3.77 5.06 1.57
CA ALA A 39 4.60 4.79 0.39
C ALA A 39 3.76 4.18 -0.74
N LEU A 40 4.03 4.63 -1.96
CA LEU A 40 3.52 4.01 -3.18
C LEU A 40 4.67 3.31 -3.90
N CYS A 41 4.54 2.01 -4.13
CA CYS A 41 5.48 1.23 -4.91
C CYS A 41 4.95 0.94 -6.32
N ALA A 42 5.72 1.33 -7.33
CA ALA A 42 5.36 1.20 -8.73
C ALA A 42 6.59 1.21 -9.65
N ARG A 43 6.64 0.26 -10.60
CA ARG A 43 7.76 0.13 -11.56
C ARG A 43 8.08 1.41 -12.35
N ASN A 44 7.07 2.20 -12.69
CA ASN A 44 7.24 3.44 -13.46
C ASN A 44 6.98 4.65 -12.54
N LEU A 45 8.07 5.24 -12.03
CA LEU A 45 8.03 6.38 -11.11
C LEU A 45 7.37 7.61 -11.73
N GLU A 46 7.62 7.88 -13.01
CA GLU A 46 7.06 9.05 -13.70
C GLU A 46 5.53 9.02 -13.77
N LYS A 47 4.94 7.82 -13.89
CA LYS A 47 3.49 7.64 -13.82
C LYS A 47 2.95 7.53 -12.39
N ALA A 48 3.77 7.10 -11.45
CA ALA A 48 3.38 6.90 -10.06
C ALA A 48 3.40 8.19 -9.24
N LYS A 49 4.33 9.11 -9.51
CA LYS A 49 4.43 10.41 -8.80
C LYS A 49 3.12 11.22 -8.85
N PRO A 50 2.46 11.45 -10.01
CA PRO A 50 1.20 12.20 -10.03
C PRO A 50 0.08 11.49 -9.26
N PHE A 51 0.05 10.16 -9.26
CA PHE A 51 -0.89 9.39 -8.45
C PHE A 51 -0.63 9.60 -6.96
N ALA A 52 0.63 9.49 -6.55
CA ALA A 52 1.05 9.69 -5.17
C ALA A 52 0.69 11.08 -4.67
N GLU A 53 1.01 12.12 -5.44
CA GLU A 53 0.66 13.52 -5.14
C GLU A 53 -0.85 13.71 -5.01
N ASN A 54 -1.64 13.16 -5.93
CA ASN A 54 -3.09 13.29 -5.92
C ASN A 54 -3.74 12.69 -4.67
N TRP A 55 -3.20 11.60 -4.13
CA TRP A 55 -3.74 10.93 -2.95
C TRP A 55 -3.03 11.30 -1.64
N GLY A 56 -1.90 12.00 -1.71
CA GLY A 56 -1.10 12.40 -0.55
C GLY A 56 -0.20 11.29 0.00
N TYR A 57 0.35 10.43 -0.86
CA TYR A 57 1.41 9.51 -0.45
C TYR A 57 2.70 10.27 -0.15
N GLU A 58 3.35 9.97 0.98
CA GLU A 58 4.56 10.69 1.40
C GLU A 58 5.80 10.36 0.55
N SER A 59 5.85 9.16 -0.04
CA SER A 59 6.99 8.69 -0.82
C SER A 59 6.57 7.77 -1.95
N VAL A 60 7.40 7.71 -2.99
CA VAL A 60 7.23 6.80 -4.13
C VAL A 60 8.52 6.03 -4.35
N GLU A 61 8.41 4.72 -4.52
CA GLU A 61 9.54 3.84 -4.79
C GLU A 61 9.22 2.85 -5.93
N SER A 62 10.26 2.27 -6.53
CA SER A 62 10.11 1.40 -7.70
C SER A 62 10.28 -0.08 -7.42
N ASP A 63 10.80 -0.43 -6.24
CA ASP A 63 11.02 -1.81 -5.82
C ASP A 63 10.29 -2.09 -4.50
N TRP A 64 9.37 -3.05 -4.55
CA TRP A 64 8.59 -3.45 -3.37
C TRP A 64 9.47 -4.17 -2.35
N ARG A 65 10.60 -4.75 -2.75
CA ARG A 65 11.53 -5.39 -1.81
C ARG A 65 12.18 -4.39 -0.89
N GLU A 66 12.49 -3.19 -1.39
CA GLU A 66 12.98 -2.10 -0.55
C GLU A 66 11.88 -1.55 0.36
N LEU A 67 10.65 -1.42 -0.16
CA LEU A 67 9.49 -1.03 0.65
C LEU A 67 9.31 -1.93 1.87
N LEU A 68 9.46 -3.26 1.71
CA LEU A 68 9.29 -4.22 2.81
C LEU A 68 10.35 -4.12 3.91
N LYS A 69 11.54 -3.58 3.60
CA LYS A 69 12.62 -3.38 4.58
C LYS A 69 12.39 -2.16 5.47
N ARG A 70 11.41 -1.31 5.14
CA ARG A 70 11.18 -0.06 5.85
C ARG A 70 10.53 -0.30 7.21
N ASP A 71 11.13 0.23 8.27
CA ASP A 71 10.56 0.21 9.62
C ASP A 71 9.39 1.20 9.79
N ASP A 72 9.20 2.09 8.80
CA ASP A 72 8.10 3.04 8.75
C ASP A 72 6.86 2.53 7.99
N ILE A 73 6.82 1.25 7.64
CA ILE A 73 5.65 0.58 7.02
C ILE A 73 5.11 -0.49 7.97
N ASP A 74 3.83 -0.41 8.33
CA ASP A 74 3.15 -1.35 9.21
C ASP A 74 2.37 -2.41 8.42
N ALA A 75 1.73 -1.99 7.33
CA ALA A 75 0.90 -2.82 6.47
C ALA A 75 1.23 -2.59 5.00
N VAL A 76 1.08 -3.64 4.20
CA VAL A 76 1.14 -3.56 2.74
C VAL A 76 -0.19 -3.92 2.09
N ASP A 77 -0.50 -3.19 1.03
CA ASP A 77 -1.67 -3.39 0.19
C ASP A 77 -1.22 -3.79 -1.21
N ILE A 78 -1.47 -5.04 -1.58
CA ILE A 78 -0.98 -5.65 -2.82
C ILE A 78 -2.07 -5.52 -3.88
N CYS A 79 -1.95 -4.47 -4.71
CA CYS A 79 -2.83 -4.12 -5.81
C CYS A 79 -2.21 -4.43 -7.19
N THR A 80 -1.37 -5.46 -7.27
CA THR A 80 -0.67 -5.88 -8.49
C THR A 80 -1.51 -6.87 -9.33
N PRO A 81 -1.06 -7.29 -10.53
CA PRO A 81 -1.63 -8.45 -11.20
C PRO A 81 -1.39 -9.76 -10.44
N ASN A 82 -2.31 -10.72 -10.59
CA ASN A 82 -2.39 -11.97 -9.82
C ASN A 82 -1.07 -12.74 -9.72
N ASN A 83 -0.29 -12.78 -10.81
CA ASN A 83 0.96 -13.54 -10.90
C ASN A 83 2.06 -13.06 -9.93
N LEU A 84 1.90 -11.88 -9.32
CA LEU A 84 2.84 -11.32 -8.35
C LEU A 84 2.38 -11.46 -6.89
N HIS A 85 1.10 -11.78 -6.64
CA HIS A 85 0.51 -11.80 -5.31
C HIS A 85 1.27 -12.73 -4.36
N LYS A 86 1.50 -13.96 -4.80
CA LYS A 86 2.15 -14.99 -3.99
C LYS A 86 3.54 -14.58 -3.52
N GLU A 87 4.37 -14.06 -4.41
CA GLU A 87 5.75 -13.68 -4.07
C GLU A 87 5.76 -12.52 -3.07
N ILE A 88 4.98 -11.48 -3.35
CA ILE A 88 4.93 -10.26 -2.54
C ILE A 88 4.35 -10.57 -1.15
N ALA A 89 3.23 -11.32 -1.08
CA ALA A 89 2.57 -11.62 0.18
C ALA A 89 3.44 -12.48 1.09
N ILE A 90 4.13 -13.49 0.55
CA ILE A 90 5.04 -14.33 1.35
C ILE A 90 6.20 -13.47 1.90
N ALA A 91 6.82 -12.65 1.07
CA ALA A 91 7.92 -11.79 1.50
C ALA A 91 7.47 -10.75 2.54
N ALA A 92 6.27 -10.18 2.38
CA ALA A 92 5.70 -9.24 3.35
C ALA A 92 5.44 -9.92 4.71
N ALA A 93 4.96 -11.17 4.71
CA ALA A 93 4.72 -11.93 5.92
C ALA A 93 6.03 -12.25 6.65
N GLN A 94 7.07 -12.63 5.89
CA GLN A 94 8.42 -12.85 6.42
C GLN A 94 9.02 -11.57 7.01
N ALA A 95 8.71 -10.41 6.42
CA ALA A 95 9.09 -9.09 6.93
C ALA A 95 8.22 -8.60 8.11
N GLY A 96 7.27 -9.40 8.59
CA GLY A 96 6.40 -9.08 9.73
C GLY A 96 5.37 -7.98 9.44
N LYS A 97 5.02 -7.74 8.18
CA LYS A 97 4.03 -6.73 7.78
C LYS A 97 2.62 -7.32 7.80
N MET A 98 1.62 -6.50 8.14
CA MET A 98 0.22 -6.83 7.86
C MET A 98 -0.03 -6.81 6.34
N ILE A 99 -0.92 -7.66 5.84
CA ILE A 99 -1.11 -7.83 4.39
C ILE A 99 -2.59 -7.73 4.03
N LEU A 100 -2.90 -6.83 3.12
CA LEU A 100 -4.11 -6.88 2.29
C LEU A 100 -3.68 -7.28 0.87
N CYS A 101 -4.30 -8.31 0.31
CA CYS A 101 -3.99 -8.79 -1.04
C CYS A 101 -5.23 -8.78 -1.91
N GLU A 102 -5.10 -8.24 -3.12
CA GLU A 102 -6.18 -8.28 -4.10
C GLU A 102 -6.57 -9.71 -4.48
N LYS A 103 -7.80 -9.81 -4.98
CA LYS A 103 -8.40 -11.05 -5.47
C LYS A 103 -8.25 -11.16 -7.00
N PRO A 104 -8.16 -12.38 -7.55
CA PRO A 104 -8.01 -13.66 -6.83
C PRO A 104 -6.64 -13.76 -6.13
N LEU A 105 -6.54 -14.65 -5.14
CA LEU A 105 -5.36 -14.72 -4.28
C LEU A 105 -4.06 -15.05 -5.05
N ALA A 106 -4.15 -15.84 -6.12
CA ALA A 106 -3.07 -16.14 -7.05
C ALA A 106 -3.64 -16.54 -8.41
#